data_AF-A0A1E1KZZ8-F1
#
_entry.id   AF-A0A1E1KZZ8-F1
#
_cell.length_a   1.000
_cell.length_b   1.000
_cell.length_c   1.000
_cell.angle_alpha   90.00
_cell.angle_beta   90.00
_cell.angle_gamma   90.00
#
_symmetry.space_group_name_H-M   'P 1'
#
loop_
_entity.id
_entity.type
_entity.pdbx_description
1 polymer ?
#
loop_
_entity_poly.entity_id
_entity_poly.type
_entity_poly.pdbx_seq_one_letter_code
_entity_poly.pdbx_strand_id
1 'polypeptide(L)'
;MYTTKLLFFALAAATTNAYTLVVCQVSHGATIEDAKQMALSRRISMGIGAKGFWHGRETICPLWDKPSVSVPMFTFCRSDPYDWGYARNKYGGVVECHESGSKNWPTCDFKC
;
A
#
# COMPACT_ATOMS: atom_id res chain seq x y z
N MET A 1 2.55 -27.63 -53.49
CA MET A 1 1.95 -27.87 -52.16
C MET A 1 2.37 -26.71 -51.27
N TYR A 2 1.45 -25.79 -50.96
CA TYR A 2 1.73 -24.60 -50.15
C TYR A 2 1.32 -24.88 -48.70
N THR A 3 2.31 -25.00 -47.82
CA THR A 3 2.06 -25.22 -46.38
C THR A 3 2.17 -23.89 -45.67
N THR A 4 1.03 -23.24 -45.49
CA THR A 4 0.90 -21.94 -44.82
C THR A 4 1.26 -22.07 -43.34
N LYS A 5 2.40 -21.51 -42.93
CA LYS A 5 2.80 -21.38 -41.52
C LYS A 5 1.91 -20.33 -40.84
N LEU A 6 0.97 -20.79 -40.01
CA LEU A 6 0.18 -19.95 -39.11
C LEU A 6 1.07 -19.49 -37.95
N LEU A 7 1.50 -18.23 -37.99
CA LEU A 7 2.12 -17.52 -36.87
C LEU A 7 1.02 -17.11 -35.88
N PHE A 8 0.94 -17.79 -34.74
CA PHE A 8 0.11 -17.37 -33.61
C PHE A 8 0.77 -16.18 -32.92
N PHE A 9 0.24 -14.97 -33.15
CA PHE A 9 0.52 -13.81 -32.31
C PHE A 9 -0.17 -14.02 -30.95
N ALA A 10 0.60 -14.37 -29.92
CA ALA A 10 0.12 -14.34 -28.55
C ALA A 10 -0.09 -12.88 -28.13
N LEU A 11 -1.35 -12.43 -28.09
CA LEU A 11 -1.72 -11.17 -27.44
C LEU A 11 -1.41 -11.32 -25.95
N ALA A 12 -0.35 -10.69 -25.47
CA ALA A 12 -0.14 -10.51 -24.05
C ALA A 12 -1.28 -9.64 -23.54
N ALA A 13 -2.31 -10.26 -22.95
CA ALA A 13 -3.32 -9.55 -22.20
C ALA A 13 -2.58 -8.82 -21.06
N ALA A 14 -2.41 -7.51 -21.19
CA ALA A 14 -1.95 -6.68 -20.10
C ALA A 14 -3.00 -6.77 -19.00
N THR A 15 -2.78 -7.66 -18.03
CA THR A 15 -3.52 -7.63 -16.78
C THR A 15 -3.22 -6.28 -16.16
N THR A 16 -4.16 -5.35 -16.22
CA THR A 16 -4.13 -4.15 -15.39
C THR A 16 -4.25 -4.65 -13.95
N ASN A 17 -3.11 -4.94 -13.32
CA ASN A 17 -3.10 -5.25 -11.89
C ASN A 17 -3.72 -4.03 -11.22
N ALA A 18 -4.90 -4.20 -10.63
CA ALA A 18 -5.55 -3.13 -9.88
C ALA A 18 -4.59 -2.73 -8.77
N TYR A 19 -3.97 -1.56 -8.93
CA TYR A 19 -2.99 -1.08 -7.99
C TYR A 19 -3.72 -0.55 -6.76
N THR A 20 -3.43 -1.12 -5.59
CA THR A 20 -3.99 -0.66 -4.33
C THR A 20 -3.03 0.36 -3.72
N LEU A 21 -3.55 1.56 -3.44
CA LEU A 21 -2.88 2.53 -2.58
C LEU A 21 -3.13 2.15 -1.12
N VAL A 22 -2.05 2.01 -0.36
CA VAL A 22 -2.09 1.70 1.08
C VAL A 22 -1.69 2.93 1.86
N VAL A 23 -2.41 3.18 2.96
CA VAL A 23 -2.19 4.30 3.87
C VAL A 23 -1.90 3.76 5.25
N CYS A 24 -0.78 4.17 5.85
CA CYS A 24 -0.37 3.77 7.19
C CYS A 24 -0.50 4.94 8.16
N GLN A 25 -1.29 4.73 9.20
CA GLN A 25 -1.42 5.62 10.34
C GLN A 25 -0.49 5.19 11.47
N VAL A 26 -0.08 6.18 12.26
CA VAL A 26 0.78 5.98 13.42
C VAL A 26 0.05 6.46 14.67
N SER A 27 0.17 5.70 15.76
CA SER A 27 -0.46 6.00 17.03
C SER A 27 0.42 5.56 18.21
N HIS A 28 0.03 5.95 19.42
CA HIS A 28 0.75 5.60 20.67
C HIS A 28 2.24 5.95 20.66
N GLY A 29 2.60 7.07 20.03
CA GLY A 29 3.99 7.55 19.95
C GLY A 29 4.84 6.93 18.84
N ALA A 30 4.25 6.15 17.93
CA ALA A 30 4.93 5.79 16.69
C ALA A 30 5.09 7.00 15.77
N THR A 31 6.14 6.94 14.95
CA THR A 31 6.50 7.96 13.97
C THR A 31 6.33 7.44 12.54
N ILE A 32 6.31 8.34 11.55
CA ILE A 32 6.31 7.94 10.14
C ILE A 32 7.57 7.14 9.77
N GLU A 33 8.69 7.38 10.44
CA GLU A 33 9.90 6.57 10.26
C GLU A 33 9.70 5.15 10.80
N ASP A 34 9.00 4.97 11.93
CA ASP A 34 8.60 3.64 12.39
C ASP A 34 7.77 2.92 11.33
N ALA A 35 6.84 3.60 10.66
CA ALA A 35 6.02 3.01 9.60
C ALA A 35 6.87 2.56 8.40
N LYS A 36 7.81 3.39 7.94
CA LYS A 36 8.78 3.06 6.88
C LYS A 36 9.60 1.83 7.27
N GLN A 37 10.21 1.84 8.46
CA GLN A 37 11.05 0.75 8.94
C GLN A 37 10.28 -0.55 9.13
N MET A 38 9.05 -0.49 9.64
CA MET A 38 8.22 -1.68 9.83
C MET A 38 7.73 -2.26 8.51
N ALA A 39 7.37 -1.42 7.54
CA ALA A 39 7.01 -1.90 6.20
C ALA A 39 8.16 -2.68 5.54
N LEU A 40 9.41 -2.28 5.81
CA LEU A 40 10.60 -2.96 5.29
C LEU A 40 10.99 -4.21 6.09
N SER A 41 10.98 -4.14 7.42
CA SER A 41 11.51 -5.19 8.30
C SER A 41 10.47 -6.21 8.77
N ARG A 42 9.18 -5.83 8.81
CA ARG A 42 8.07 -6.64 9.33
C ARG A 42 7.02 -6.94 8.26
N ARG A 43 7.49 -7.25 7.05
CA ARG A 43 6.67 -7.40 5.84
C ARG A 43 5.45 -8.29 6.03
N ILE A 44 5.57 -9.41 6.74
CA ILE A 44 4.43 -10.32 6.96
C ILE A 44 3.36 -9.67 7.85
N SER A 45 3.74 -9.14 9.02
CA SER A 45 2.81 -8.45 9.94
C SER A 45 2.17 -7.22 9.31
N MET A 46 2.90 -6.54 8.44
CA MET A 46 2.42 -5.39 7.67
C MET A 46 1.62 -5.77 6.42
N GLY A 47 1.22 -7.03 6.24
CA GLY A 47 0.42 -7.46 5.08
C GLY A 47 1.14 -7.35 3.72
N ILE A 48 2.45 -7.12 3.72
CA ILE A 48 3.32 -6.93 2.53
C ILE A 48 3.82 -8.26 1.98
N GLY A 49 4.27 -9.14 2.87
CA GLY A 49 4.80 -10.46 2.53
C GLY A 49 5.86 -10.45 1.43
N ALA A 50 5.81 -11.48 0.58
CA ALA A 50 6.78 -11.69 -0.50
C ALA A 50 6.64 -10.69 -1.65
N LYS A 51 5.41 -10.23 -1.94
CA LYS A 51 5.11 -9.40 -3.11
C LYS A 51 5.67 -7.98 -3.00
N GLY A 52 5.86 -7.48 -1.78
CA GLY A 52 6.50 -6.17 -1.57
C GLY A 52 5.58 -5.00 -1.84
N PHE A 53 6.16 -3.80 -1.92
CA PHE A 53 5.49 -2.55 -2.26
C PHE A 53 6.43 -1.67 -3.08
N TRP A 54 5.89 -0.63 -3.71
CA TRP A 54 6.67 0.43 -4.36
C TRP A 54 6.11 1.81 -4.04
N HIS A 55 6.80 2.86 -4.48
CA HIS A 55 6.44 4.27 -4.22
C HIS A 55 6.15 4.59 -2.75
N GLY A 56 6.83 3.89 -1.83
CA GLY A 56 6.72 4.16 -0.40
C GLY A 56 7.25 5.54 -0.06
N ARG A 57 6.39 6.43 0.41
CA ARG A 57 6.75 7.80 0.77
C ARG A 57 5.85 8.36 1.86
N GLU A 58 6.29 9.47 2.42
CA GLU A 58 5.44 10.30 3.27
C GLU A 58 4.53 11.16 2.39
N THR A 59 3.23 11.13 2.66
CA THR A 59 2.21 11.89 1.94
C THR A 59 1.29 12.57 2.96
N ILE A 60 0.91 13.81 2.70
CA ILE A 60 -0.08 14.53 3.51
C ILE A 60 -1.47 14.04 3.10
N CYS A 61 -2.22 13.51 4.06
CA CYS A 61 -3.56 12.97 3.81
C CYS A 61 -4.58 13.49 4.83
N PRO A 62 -5.85 13.66 4.44
CA PRO A 62 -6.92 14.00 5.37
C PRO A 62 -7.10 12.89 6.42
N LEU A 63 -7.48 13.26 7.64
CA LEU A 63 -7.96 12.28 8.62
C LEU A 63 -9.35 11.79 8.22
N TRP A 64 -9.64 10.51 8.49
CA TRP A 64 -10.93 9.90 8.14
C TRP A 64 -12.10 10.53 8.91
N ASP A 65 -11.90 10.83 10.19
CA ASP A 65 -12.90 11.39 11.11
C ASP A 65 -12.97 12.92 11.04
N LYS A 66 -11.91 13.56 10.51
CA LYS A 66 -11.81 15.01 10.33
C LYS A 66 -11.18 15.34 8.97
N PRO A 67 -11.95 15.26 7.87
CA PRO A 67 -11.41 15.46 6.52
C PRO A 67 -10.80 16.86 6.27
N SER A 68 -11.16 17.86 7.08
CA SER A 68 -10.57 19.21 7.03
C SER A 68 -9.17 19.30 7.67
N VAL A 69 -8.72 18.26 8.37
CA VAL A 69 -7.41 18.18 9.00
C VAL A 69 -6.58 17.17 8.23
N SER A 70 -5.41 17.60 7.74
CA SER A 70 -4.47 16.72 7.04
C SER A 70 -3.20 16.52 7.87
N VAL A 71 -2.69 15.29 7.87
CA VAL A 71 -1.49 14.89 8.61
C VAL A 71 -0.55 14.08 7.71
N PRO A 72 0.77 14.08 7.98
CA PRO A 72 1.68 13.18 7.28
C PRO A 72 1.35 11.72 7.62
N MET A 73 1.31 10.89 6.58
CA MET A 73 1.11 9.45 6.65
C MET A 73 2.13 8.74 5.77
N PHE A 74 2.49 7.51 6.10
CA PHE A 74 3.29 6.69 5.19
C PHE A 74 2.35 6.01 4.21
N THR A 75 2.59 6.18 2.91
CA THR A 75 1.76 5.61 1.85
C THR A 75 2.63 4.80 0.90
N PHE A 76 2.10 3.69 0.38
CA PHE A 76 2.78 2.89 -0.63
C PHE A 76 1.80 2.20 -1.58
N CYS A 77 2.30 1.73 -2.70
CA CYS A 77 1.52 1.04 -3.72
C CYS A 77 1.74 -0.47 -3.68
N ARG A 78 0.67 -1.20 -3.99
CA ARG A 78 0.60 -2.66 -4.06
C ARG A 78 0.00 -3.13 -5.37
N SER A 79 0.48 -4.27 -5.87
CA SER A 79 0.01 -4.94 -7.09
C SER A 79 -1.20 -5.81 -6.86
N ASP A 80 -1.53 -6.03 -5.59
CA ASP A 80 -2.57 -6.93 -5.14
C ASP A 80 -3.44 -6.17 -4.14
N PRO A 81 -4.70 -6.60 -3.99
CA PRO A 81 -5.58 -6.08 -2.94
C PRO A 81 -4.88 -6.11 -1.58
N TYR A 82 -5.07 -5.03 -0.83
CA TYR A 82 -4.51 -4.88 0.50
C TYR A 82 -5.65 -4.81 1.51
N ASP A 83 -5.75 -5.83 2.35
CA ASP A 83 -6.76 -5.88 3.40
C ASP A 83 -6.28 -5.06 4.61
N TRP A 84 -5.19 -5.50 5.25
CA TRP A 84 -4.73 -4.92 6.50
C TRP A 84 -3.27 -5.24 6.82
N GLY A 85 -2.63 -4.41 7.65
CA GLY A 85 -1.35 -4.69 8.26
C GLY A 85 -1.12 -3.93 9.56
N TYR A 86 -0.40 -4.53 10.48
CA TYR A 86 -0.15 -3.97 11.81
C TYR A 86 1.20 -4.37 12.39
N ALA A 87 1.86 -3.42 13.02
CA ALA A 87 3.05 -3.68 13.82
C ALA A 87 3.20 -2.69 14.97
N ARG A 88 3.98 -3.10 15.97
CA ARG A 88 4.29 -2.29 17.15
C ARG A 88 5.81 -2.18 17.33
N ASN A 89 6.34 -0.97 17.55
CA ASN A 89 7.76 -0.80 17.88
C ASN A 89 8.05 -1.28 19.31
N LYS A 90 9.34 -1.31 19.67
CA LYS A 90 9.80 -1.72 21.01
C LYS A 90 9.29 -0.83 22.16
N TYR A 91 8.76 0.36 21.85
CA TYR A 91 8.27 1.33 22.81
C TYR A 91 6.74 1.35 22.95
N GLY A 92 6.04 0.45 22.24
CA GLY A 92 4.58 0.41 22.29
C GLY A 92 3.88 1.23 21.20
N GLY A 93 4.62 2.01 20.41
CA GLY A 93 4.10 2.75 19.27
C GLY A 93 3.56 1.82 18.19
N VAL A 94 2.40 2.17 17.65
CA VAL A 94 1.63 1.33 16.73
C VAL A 94 1.63 1.94 15.34
N VAL A 95 1.85 1.08 14.35
CA VAL A 95 1.62 1.38 12.94
C VAL A 95 0.55 0.43 12.44
N GLU A 96 -0.48 0.99 11.83
CA GLU A 96 -1.56 0.25 11.21
C GLU A 96 -1.76 0.77 9.79
N CYS A 97 -1.99 -0.13 8.85
CA CYS A 97 -2.15 0.20 7.44
C CYS A 97 -3.40 -0.49 6.89
N HIS A 98 -4.11 0.20 6.01
CA HIS A 98 -5.22 -0.33 5.23
C HIS A 98 -5.18 0.27 3.81
N GLU A 99 -5.97 -0.29 2.90
CA GLU A 99 -6.25 0.34 1.62
C GLU A 99 -6.83 1.75 1.81
N SER A 100 -6.41 2.67 0.95
CA SER A 100 -6.90 4.05 0.93
C SER A 100 -8.40 4.07 0.69
N GLY A 101 -9.15 4.74 1.57
CA GLY A 101 -10.61 4.83 1.49
C GLY A 101 -11.36 3.60 2.00
N SER A 102 -10.69 2.63 2.63
CA SER A 102 -11.36 1.58 3.40
C SER A 102 -12.25 2.16 4.50
N LYS A 103 -13.19 1.36 5.03
CA LYS A 103 -14.13 1.80 6.06
C LYS A 103 -13.39 2.35 7.28
N ASN A 104 -13.71 3.58 7.69
CA ASN A 104 -13.06 4.31 8.78
C ASN A 104 -11.55 4.55 8.55
N TRP A 105 -11.12 4.60 7.29
CA TRP A 105 -9.73 4.81 6.93
C TRP A 105 -9.57 6.03 6.01
N PRO A 106 -8.45 6.77 6.08
CA PRO A 106 -8.20 7.91 5.20
C PRO A 106 -8.23 7.56 3.72
N THR A 107 -8.72 8.49 2.92
CA THR A 107 -8.51 8.51 1.48
C THR A 107 -7.36 9.47 1.17
N CYS A 108 -6.25 8.93 0.66
CA CYS A 108 -5.13 9.72 0.16
C CYS A 108 -5.21 9.84 -1.36
N ASP A 109 -5.11 11.06 -1.90
CA ASP A 109 -5.07 11.29 -3.34
C ASP A 109 -3.63 11.15 -3.87
N PHE A 110 -3.18 9.90 -4.00
CA PHE A 110 -1.93 9.57 -4.67
C PHE A 110 -2.16 8.47 -5.71
N LYS A 111 -1.50 8.59 -6.86
CA LYS A 111 -1.57 7.58 -7.92
C LYS A 111 -0.41 6.58 -7.80
N CYS A 112 -0.78 5.32 -7.69
CA CYS A 112 0.02 4.22 -8.19
C CYS A 112 -0.04 4.23 -9.74
#